data_AF-A0A2N3D0G4-F1
#
_entry.id   AF-A0A2N3D0G4-F1
#
_cell.length_a   1.000
_cell.length_b   1.000
_cell.length_c   1.000
_cell.angle_alpha   90.00
_cell.angle_beta   90.00
_cell.angle_gamma   90.00
#
_symmetry.space_group_name_H-M   'P 1'
#
loop_
_entity.id
_entity.type
_entity.pdbx_description
1 polymer ?
#
loop_
_entity_poly.entity_id
_entity_poly.type
_entity_poly.pdbx_seq_one_letter_code
_entity_poly.pdbx_strand_id
1 'polypeptide(L)' 'MTTLLWFRRDLRLSDQAALIAAAGEGPVVPVYVLDDETPKHRAMGGASRWWLHHSLKALDASLKEKGSRLILRRGRS' A
#
# COMPACT_ATOMS: atom_id res chain seq x y z
N MET A 1 -1.21 11.33 -16.94
CA MET A 1 -0.51 11.91 -15.76
C MET A 1 0.03 10.76 -14.93
N THR A 2 1.12 10.92 -14.18
CA THR A 2 1.56 9.85 -13.25
C THR A 2 0.92 10.09 -11.90
N THR A 3 0.17 9.11 -11.40
CA THR A 3 -0.62 9.24 -10.17
C THR A 3 -0.04 8.36 -9.07
N LEU A 4 0.14 8.93 -7.87
CA LEU A 4 0.61 8.19 -6.71
C LEU A 4 -0.60 7.62 -5.97
N LEU A 5 -0.64 6.29 -5.81
CA LEU A 5 -1.70 5.61 -5.07
C LEU A 5 -1.18 5.15 -3.72
N TRP A 6 -1.73 5.73 -2.66
CA TRP A 6 -1.29 5.45 -1.30
C TRP A 6 -2.16 4.39 -0.61
N PHE A 7 -1.60 3.20 -0.45
CA PHE A 7 -2.17 2.10 0.30
C PHE A 7 -2.06 2.34 1.80
N ARG A 8 -3.20 2.26 2.50
CA ARG A 8 -3.30 2.38 3.97
C ARG A 8 -3.78 1.05 4.55
N ARG A 9 -5.09 0.94 4.78
CA ARG A 9 -5.73 -0.26 5.33
C ARG A 9 -6.24 -1.21 4.27
N ASP A 10 -6.53 -0.69 3.08
CA ASP A 10 -7.09 -1.46 1.98
C ASP A 10 -6.00 -1.96 1.04
N LEU A 11 -5.40 -3.12 1.37
CA LEU A 11 -4.26 -3.71 0.66
C LEU A 11 -4.71 -4.68 -0.46
N ARG A 12 -5.55 -4.22 -1.38
CA ARG A 12 -6.10 -5.04 -2.48
C ARG A 12 -6.01 -4.32 -3.83
N LEU A 13 -6.01 -5.10 -4.92
CA LEU A 13 -6.10 -4.56 -6.28
C LEU A 13 -7.50 -4.69 -6.89
N SER A 14 -8.27 -5.69 -6.46
CA SER A 14 -9.63 -5.91 -6.94
C SER A 14 -10.60 -4.96 -6.26
N ASP A 15 -11.54 -4.42 -7.03
CA ASP A 15 -12.64 -3.60 -6.50
C ASP A 15 -12.14 -2.46 -5.59
N GLN A 16 -11.17 -1.70 -6.11
CA GLN A 16 -10.61 -0.53 -5.42
C GLN A 16 -10.81 0.71 -6.29
N ALA A 17 -11.76 1.55 -5.90
CA ALA A 17 -12.14 2.75 -6.65
C ALA A 17 -10.96 3.70 -6.92
N ALA A 18 -10.07 3.90 -5.93
CA ALA A 18 -8.90 4.75 -6.08
C ALA A 18 -7.91 4.23 -7.13
N LEU A 19 -7.73 2.90 -7.22
CA LEU A 19 -6.90 2.29 -8.25
C LEU A 19 -7.53 2.41 -9.63
N ILE A 20 -8.85 2.19 -9.74
CA ILE A 20 -9.59 2.30 -11.00
C ILE A 20 -9.48 3.74 -11.54
N ALA A 21 -9.71 4.74 -10.69
CA ALA A 21 -9.59 6.15 -11.07
C ALA A 21 -8.14 6.48 -11.50
N ALA A 22 -7.14 6.13 -10.69
CA ALA A 22 -5.75 6.42 -10.98
C ALA A 22 -5.26 5.75 -12.28
N ALA A 23 -5.64 4.49 -12.52
CA ALA A 23 -5.27 3.77 -13.73
C ALA A 23 -5.95 4.32 -14.99
N GLY A 24 -7.11 4.97 -14.86
CA GLY A 24 -7.78 5.68 -15.96
C GLY A 24 -7.03 6.94 -16.41
N GLU A 25 -6.20 7.54 -15.55
CA GLU A 25 -5.46 8.78 -15.82
C GLU A 25 -4.02 8.54 -16.32
N GLY A 26 -3.49 7.34 -16.14
CA GLY A 26 -2.16 6.94 -16.59
C GLY A 26 -1.42 6.02 -15.61
N PRO A 27 -0.07 6.03 -15.65
CA PRO A 27 0.75 5.18 -14.79
C PRO A 27 0.51 5.44 -13.31
N VAL A 28 0.36 4.36 -12.53
CA VAL A 28 0.15 4.41 -11.08
C VAL A 28 1.43 4.01 -10.34
N VAL A 29 1.81 4.81 -9.35
CA VAL A 29 2.91 4.52 -8.42
C VAL A 29 2.33 4.06 -7.08
N PRO A 30 2.33 2.74 -6.78
CA PRO A 30 1.80 2.19 -5.54
C PRO A 30 2.76 2.48 -4.37
N VAL A 31 2.26 3.09 -3.30
CA VAL A 31 3.06 3.40 -2.11
C VAL A 31 2.38 2.89 -0.86
N TYR A 32 3.15 2.32 0.06
CA TYR A 32 2.75 2.10 1.45
C TYR A 32 3.75 2.76 2.38
N VAL A 33 3.26 3.48 3.39
CA VAL A 33 4.09 4.14 4.41
C VAL A 33 3.77 3.51 5.76
N LEU A 34 4.78 2.87 6.36
CA LEU A 34 4.69 2.39 7.74
C LEU A 34 4.90 3.57 8.69
N ASP A 35 3.83 3.97 9.38
CA ASP A 35 3.85 5.00 10.40
C ASP A 35 3.72 4.38 11.79
N ASP A 36 4.83 4.39 12.52
CA ASP A 36 4.91 3.89 13.89
C ASP A 36 4.75 5.01 14.94
N GLU A 37 4.77 6.28 14.51
CA GLU A 37 4.89 7.43 15.40
C GLU A 37 3.54 8.13 15.64
N THR A 38 2.81 8.43 14.56
CA THR A 38 1.53 9.13 14.62
C THR A 38 0.45 8.39 15.43
N PRO A 39 0.34 7.05 15.37
CA PRO A 39 -0.68 6.33 16.12
C PRO A 39 -0.50 6.34 17.65
N LYS A 40 0.67 6.74 18.17
CA LYS A 40 1.01 6.75 19.61
C LYS A 40 0.63 5.40 20.28
N HIS A 41 -0.35 5.41 21.18
CA HIS A 41 -0.84 4.24 21.90
C HIS A 41 -1.59 3.22 21.02
N ARG A 42 -1.89 3.56 19.77
CA ARG A 42 -2.53 2.67 18.77
C ARG A 42 -1.53 2.11 17.76
N ALA A 43 -0.24 2.13 18.08
CA ALA A 43 0.78 1.50 17.24
C ALA A 43 0.49 0.01 17.06
N MET A 44 0.83 -0.52 15.89
CA MET A 44 0.58 -1.93 15.57
C MET A 44 1.45 -2.83 16.44
N GLY A 45 0.79 -3.77 17.14
CA GLY A 45 1.45 -4.85 17.87
C GLY A 45 2.08 -5.90 16.95
N GLY A 46 2.83 -6.84 17.55
CA GLY A 46 3.58 -7.86 16.80
C GLY A 46 2.72 -8.71 15.87
N ALA A 47 1.58 -9.21 16.35
CA ALA A 47 0.65 -10.00 15.53
C ALA A 47 0.14 -9.20 14.32
N SER A 48 -0.25 -7.93 14.52
CA SER A 48 -0.70 -7.05 13.43
C SER A 48 0.42 -6.78 12.41
N ARG A 49 1.68 -6.63 12.85
CA ARG A 49 2.83 -6.46 11.96
C ARG A 49 3.14 -7.72 11.16
N TRP A 50 2.98 -8.90 11.77
CA TRP A 50 3.14 -10.18 11.09
C TRP A 50 2.16 -10.30 9.92
N TRP A 51 0.87 -10.05 10.19
CA TRP A 51 -0.15 -10.05 9.14
C TRP A 51 0.11 -8.99 8.07
N LEU A 52 0.48 -7.77 8.49
CA LEU A 52 0.82 -6.70 7.56
C LEU A 52 1.96 -7.10 6.61
N HIS A 53 3.03 -7.71 7.13
CA HIS A 53 4.15 -8.18 6.30
C HIS A 53 3.66 -9.11 5.19
N HIS A 54 2.84 -10.10 5.53
CA HIS A 54 2.30 -11.03 4.55
C HIS A 54 1.35 -10.37 3.55
N SER A 55 0.48 -9.45 4.01
CA SER A 55 -0.40 -8.70 3.13
C SER A 55 0.37 -7.81 2.14
N LEU A 56 1.41 -7.11 2.60
CA LEU A 56 2.25 -6.28 1.72
C LEU A 56 3.04 -7.13 0.72
N LYS A 57 3.53 -8.30 1.14
CA LYS A 57 4.23 -9.25 0.25
C LYS A 57 3.30 -9.79 -0.84
N ALA A 58 2.07 -10.14 -0.49
CA ALA A 58 1.06 -10.58 -1.46
C ALA A 58 0.67 -9.45 -2.43
N LEU A 59 0.44 -8.24 -1.91
CA LEU A 59 0.14 -7.07 -2.74
C LEU A 59 1.25 -6.75 -3.75
N ASP A 60 2.51 -6.76 -3.31
CA ASP A 60 3.66 -6.54 -4.19
C ASP A 60 3.78 -7.63 -5.28
N ALA A 61 3.51 -8.89 -4.95
CA ALA A 61 3.48 -9.97 -5.93
C ALA A 61 2.42 -9.72 -7.02
N SER A 62 1.18 -9.39 -6.62
CA SER A 62 0.11 -9.07 -7.57
C SER A 62 0.37 -7.81 -8.39
N LEU A 63 1.10 -6.83 -7.83
CA LEU A 63 1.56 -5.65 -8.59
C LEU A 63 2.62 -6.02 -9.62
N LYS A 64 3.56 -6.90 -9.28
CA LYS A 64 4.60 -7.39 -10.19
C LYS A 64 4.04 -8.18 -11.37
N GLU A 65 3.01 -8.99 -11.15
CA GLU A 65 2.27 -9.66 -12.22
C GLU A 65 1.68 -8.68 -13.25
N LYS A 66 1.43 -7.42 -12.84
CA LYS A 66 0.94 -6.33 -13.70
C LYS A 66 2.04 -5.39 -14.18
N GLY A 67 3.32 -5.74 -14.01
CA GLY A 67 4.46 -4.92 -14.42
C GLY A 67 4.74 -3.72 -13.52
N SER A 68 4.19 -3.69 -12.30
CA SER A 68 4.42 -2.64 -11.30
C SER A 68 5.18 -3.19 -10.08
N ARG A 69 5.34 -2.37 -9.04
CA ARG A 69 5.95 -2.78 -7.76
C ARG A 69 5.44 -1.92 -6.61
N LEU A 70 5.40 -2.47 -5.41
CA LEU A 70 5.03 -1.71 -4.21
C LEU A 70 6.23 -0.93 -3.68
N ILE A 71 6.07 0.39 -3.53
CA ILE A 71 7.09 1.23 -2.90
C ILE A 71 6.82 1.30 -1.40
N LEU A 72 7.74 0.75 -0.61
CA LEU A 72 7.69 0.82 0.85
C LEU A 72 8.48 2.03 1.36
N ARG A 73 7.88 2.77 2.28
CA ARG A 73 8.53 3.83 3.06
C ARG A 73 8.18 3.66 4.54
N ARG A 74 8.95 4.32 5.39
CA ARG A 74 8.72 4.38 6.84
C ARG A 74 8.89 5.82 7.29
N GLY A 75 8.00 6.28 8.15
CA GLY A 75 8.01 7.64 8.69
C GLY A 75 6.60 8.15 8.97
N ARG A 76 6.52 9.38 9.48
CA ARG A 76 5.25 10.06 9.74
C ARG A 76 4.48 10.29 8.46
N SER A 77 3.18 10.03 8.49
CA SER A 77 2.31 10.12 7.32
C SER A 77 0.86 10.48 7.63
#